data_AF-A0A8T2JTY3-F1
#
_entry.id   AF-A0A8T2JTY3-F1
#
_cell.length_a   1.000
_cell.length_b   1.000
_cell.length_c   1.000
_cell.angle_alpha   90.00
_cell.angle_beta   90.00
_cell.angle_gamma   90.00
#
_symmetry.space_group_name_H-M   'P 1'
#
loop_
_entity.id
_entity.type
_entity.pdbx_description
1 polymer ?
#
loop_
_entity_poly.entity_id
_entity_poly.type
_entity_poly.pdbx_seq_one_letter_code
_entity_poly.pdbx_strand_id
1 'polypeptide(L)'
;MAVSMVVEYCEPCGFKSHYEELANAVREEFPDVSIDSRPGGTGAFEIEINGKLVFSKLELGGFPYEKDLMDAIRKASNGEPVEKITNSRAPCVIL
;
A
#
# COMPACT_ATOMS: atom_id res chain seq x y z
N MET A 1 -9.13 -13.21 -10.95
CA MET A 1 -10.04 -12.49 -10.04
C MET A 1 -9.47 -11.10 -10.01
N ALA A 2 -10.22 -10.09 -10.45
CA ALA A 2 -9.69 -8.74 -10.53
C ALA A 2 -9.45 -8.21 -9.11
N VAL A 3 -8.18 -8.00 -8.76
CA VAL A 3 -7.80 -7.39 -7.47
C VAL A 3 -7.81 -5.89 -7.66
N SER A 4 -8.55 -5.18 -6.81
CA SER A 4 -8.51 -3.71 -6.75
C SER A 4 -7.58 -3.28 -5.62
N MET A 5 -6.70 -2.33 -5.88
CA MET A 5 -5.91 -1.66 -4.85
C MET A 5 -6.06 -0.16 -4.96
N VAL A 6 -6.18 0.49 -3.80
CA VAL A 6 -6.35 1.92 -3.68
C VAL A 6 -5.25 2.42 -2.76
N VAL A 7 -4.46 3.38 -3.24
CA VAL A 7 -3.42 4.01 -2.43
C VAL A 7 -3.87 5.42 -2.08
N GLU A 8 -4.17 5.63 -0.80
CA GLU A 8 -4.53 6.94 -0.28
C GLU A 8 -3.26 7.66 0.19
N TYR A 9 -2.93 8.80 -0.43
CA TYR A 9 -1.73 9.55 -0.08
C TYR A 9 -1.93 11.06 -0.18
N CYS A 10 -1.08 11.81 0.53
CA CYS A 10 -1.05 13.27 0.39
C CYS A 10 -0.52 13.69 -1.00
N GLU A 11 -1.42 13.97 -1.94
CA GLU A 11 -1.10 14.51 -3.26
C GLU A 11 -0.20 15.77 -3.22
N PRO A 12 -0.51 16.81 -2.41
CA PRO A 12 0.32 18.02 -2.38
C PRO A 12 1.68 17.81 -1.68
N CYS A 13 1.91 16.67 -1.03
CA CYS A 13 3.17 16.37 -0.35
C CYS A 13 4.23 15.72 -1.26
N GLY A 14 3.89 15.41 -2.52
CA GLY A 14 4.84 14.81 -3.47
C GLY A 14 5.01 13.29 -3.38
N PHE A 15 4.09 12.56 -2.71
CA PHE A 15 4.12 11.09 -2.68
C PHE A 15 3.72 10.42 -3.99
N LYS A 16 3.29 11.21 -4.98
CA LYS A 16 2.87 10.73 -6.30
C LYS A 16 3.97 9.89 -6.99
N SER A 17 5.23 10.30 -6.93
CA SER A 17 6.32 9.55 -7.56
C SER A 17 6.50 8.15 -6.96
N HIS A 18 6.35 8.01 -5.64
CA HIS A 18 6.38 6.71 -4.98
C HIS A 18 5.19 5.85 -5.39
N TYR A 19 4.01 6.44 -5.50
CA TYR A 19 2.83 5.74 -5.99
C TYR A 19 3.02 5.25 -7.43
N GLU A 20 3.55 6.08 -8.33
CA GLU A 20 3.76 5.71 -9.73
C GLU A 20 4.76 4.56 -9.89
N GLU A 21 5.89 4.59 -9.17
CA GLU A 21 6.84 3.46 -9.18
C GLU A 21 6.20 2.17 -8.67
N LEU A 22 5.49 2.25 -7.54
CA LEU A 22 4.77 1.12 -6.97
C LEU A 22 3.74 0.56 -7.95
N ALA A 23 2.95 1.45 -8.55
CA ALA A 23 1.91 1.09 -9.49
C ALA A 23 2.48 0.43 -10.74
N ASN A 24 3.63 0.91 -11.22
CA ASN A 24 4.31 0.30 -12.37
C ASN A 24 4.83 -1.09 -12.03
N ALA A 25 5.54 -1.26 -10.91
CA ALA A 25 6.07 -2.56 -10.48
C ALA A 25 4.95 -3.59 -10.29
N VAL A 26 3.85 -3.18 -9.64
CA VAL A 26 2.68 -4.05 -9.45
C VAL A 26 2.00 -4.39 -10.76
N ARG A 27 1.85 -3.44 -11.69
CA ARG A 27 1.25 -3.73 -13.01
C ARG A 27 2.11 -4.68 -13.84
N GLU A 28 3.43 -4.60 -13.69
CA GLU A 28 4.37 -5.47 -14.39
C GLU A 28 4.31 -6.91 -13.84
N GLU A 29 4.25 -7.07 -12.52
CA GLU A 29 4.12 -8.38 -11.85
C GLU A 29 2.68 -8.95 -11.96
N PHE A 30 1.67 -8.08 -11.87
CA PHE A 30 0.24 -8.42 -11.81
C PHE A 30 -0.61 -7.53 -12.73
N PRO A 31 -0.70 -7.84 -14.03
CA PRO A 31 -1.46 -7.03 -14.98
C PRO A 31 -2.99 -7.08 -14.79
N ASP A 32 -3.52 -8.05 -14.00
CA ASP A 32 -4.95 -8.18 -13.66
C ASP A 32 -5.37 -7.28 -12.47
N VAL A 33 -4.40 -6.60 -11.84
CA VAL A 33 -4.63 -5.72 -10.69
C VAL A 33 -4.98 -4.31 -11.16
N SER A 34 -6.10 -3.76 -10.66
CA SER A 34 -6.44 -2.34 -10.83
C SER A 34 -5.88 -1.51 -9.69
N ILE A 35 -5.10 -0.49 -10.03
CA ILE A 35 -4.43 0.40 -9.09
C ILE A 35 -5.04 1.80 -9.22
N ASP A 36 -5.62 2.26 -8.13
CA ASP A 36 -6.21 3.58 -8.00
C ASP A 36 -5.48 4.39 -6.92
N SER A 37 -5.59 5.70 -7.03
CA SER A 37 -5.07 6.63 -6.02
C SER A 37 -6.20 7.43 -5.41
N ARG A 38 -6.09 7.73 -4.11
CA ARG A 38 -7.02 8.60 -3.38
C ARG A 38 -6.28 9.75 -2.68
N PRO A 39 -6.89 10.94 -2.62
CA PRO A 39 -6.35 12.04 -1.84
C PRO A 39 -6.51 11.77 -0.35
N GLY A 40 -5.39 11.57 0.35
CA GLY A 40 -5.32 11.38 1.79
C GLY A 40 -4.97 12.66 2.56
N GLY A 41 -5.02 12.56 3.89
CA GLY A 41 -4.59 13.62 4.80
C GLY A 41 -3.10 13.97 4.68
N THR A 42 -2.67 15.07 5.31
CA THR A 42 -1.26 15.50 5.29
C THR A 42 -0.34 14.41 5.86
N GLY A 43 0.61 13.94 5.06
CA GLY A 43 1.53 12.86 5.45
C GLY A 43 0.92 11.45 5.48
N ALA A 44 -0.34 11.29 5.05
CA ALA A 44 -0.98 9.99 4.91
C ALA A 44 -0.36 9.19 3.76
N PHE A 45 -0.21 7.89 3.99
CA PHE A 45 0.15 6.90 2.96
C PHE A 45 -0.45 5.57 3.39
N GLU A 46 -1.65 5.33 2.90
CA GLU A 46 -2.53 4.22 3.23
C GLU A 46 -2.74 3.38 1.99
N ILE A 47 -2.75 2.07 2.18
CA ILE A 47 -2.88 1.11 1.10
C ILE A 47 -4.05 0.22 1.43
N GLU A 48 -5.02 0.19 0.53
CA GLU A 48 -6.19 -0.66 0.58
C GLU A 48 -6.13 -1.67 -0.55
N ILE A 49 -6.43 -2.94 -0.26
CA ILE A 49 -6.55 -3.99 -1.28
C ILE A 49 -7.90 -4.67 -1.09
N ASN A 50 -8.69 -4.77 -2.16
CA ASN A 50 -10.08 -5.23 -2.14
C ASN A 50 -10.96 -4.43 -1.14
N GLY A 51 -10.70 -3.13 -1.02
CA GLY A 51 -11.41 -2.25 -0.07
C GLY A 51 -11.09 -2.52 1.41
N LYS A 52 -9.98 -3.21 1.69
CA LYS A 52 -9.48 -3.48 3.04
C LYS A 52 -8.13 -2.80 3.23
N LEU A 53 -8.04 -1.93 4.23
CA LEU A 53 -6.80 -1.27 4.63
C LEU A 53 -5.77 -2.30 5.12
N VAL A 54 -4.75 -2.54 4.28
CA VAL A 54 -3.66 -3.49 4.56
C VAL A 54 -2.46 -2.79 5.21
N PHE A 55 -2.29 -1.49 4.97
CA PHE A 55 -1.19 -0.73 5.54
C PHE A 55 -1.60 0.72 5.79
N SER A 56 -1.17 1.27 6.93
CA SER A 56 -1.31 2.70 7.21
C SER A 56 -0.01 3.25 7.77
N LYS A 57 0.59 4.18 7.02
CA LYS A 57 1.80 4.90 7.45
C LYS A 57 1.56 5.71 8.72
N LEU A 58 0.37 6.28 8.88
CA LEU A 58 0.03 7.08 10.05
C LEU A 58 -0.06 6.22 11.31
N GLU A 59 -0.62 5.01 11.21
CA GLU A 59 -0.65 4.06 12.34
C GLU A 59 0.76 3.55 12.70
N LEU A 60 1.57 3.25 11.68
CA LEU A 60 2.82 2.50 11.84
C LEU A 60 4.09 3.37 11.89
N GLY A 61 3.97 4.67 11.59
CA GLY A 61 5.08 5.61 11.56
C GLY A 61 6.14 5.36 10.48
N GLY A 62 5.84 4.54 9.46
CA GLY A 62 6.82 4.07 8.48
C GLY A 62 6.22 3.78 7.10
N PHE A 63 7.06 3.30 6.18
CA PHE A 63 6.62 2.78 4.89
C PHE A 63 6.61 1.25 4.90
N PRO A 64 5.71 0.59 4.14
CA PRO A 64 5.75 -0.84 3.99
C PRO A 64 6.97 -1.22 3.15
N TYR A 65 7.45 -2.45 3.34
CA TYR A 65 8.40 -3.01 2.40
C TYR A 65 7.69 -3.45 1.13
N GLU A 66 8.34 -3.28 -0.01
CA GLU A 66 7.83 -3.69 -1.32
C GLU A 66 7.46 -5.19 -1.33
N LYS A 67 8.26 -6.03 -0.68
CA LYS A 67 8.00 -7.46 -0.51
C LYS A 67 6.67 -7.76 0.21
N ASP A 68 6.35 -7.01 1.27
CA ASP A 68 5.14 -7.20 2.07
C ASP A 68 3.91 -6.77 1.26
N LEU A 69 4.07 -5.72 0.45
CA LEU A 69 3.04 -5.30 -0.48
C LEU A 69 2.79 -6.35 -1.57
N MET A 70 3.84 -6.85 -2.22
CA MET A 70 3.73 -7.88 -3.25
C MET A 70 3.07 -9.15 -2.70
N ASP A 71 3.43 -9.58 -1.49
CA ASP A 71 2.80 -10.73 -0.82
C ASP A 71 1.31 -10.49 -0.53
N ALA A 72 0.95 -9.28 -0.07
CA ALA A 72 -0.45 -8.92 0.15
C ALA A 72 -1.26 -8.94 -1.16
N ILE A 73 -0.71 -8.43 -2.26
CA ILE A 73 -1.36 -8.44 -3.58
C ILE A 73 -1.53 -9.88 -4.06
N ARG A 74 -0.50 -10.70 -3.90
CA ARG A 74 -0.53 -12.12 -4.26
C ARG A 74 -1.59 -12.87 -3.46
N LYS A 75 -1.68 -12.66 -2.15
CA LYS A 75 -2.74 -13.23 -1.29
C LYS A 75 -4.13 -12.79 -1.76
N ALA A 76 -4.33 -11.49 -2.00
CA ALA A 76 -5.58 -10.98 -2.55
C ALA A 76 -5.95 -11.64 -3.88
N SER A 77 -4.96 -11.84 -4.76
CA SER A 77 -5.15 -12.48 -6.06
C SER A 77 -5.51 -13.97 -5.96
N ASN A 78 -5.07 -14.65 -4.90
CA ASN A 78 -5.44 -16.04 -4.60
C ASN A 78 -6.81 -16.16 -3.91
N GLY A 79 -7.45 -15.05 -3.56
CA GLY A 79 -8.70 -15.04 -2.78
C GLY A 79 -8.47 -15.24 -1.28
N GLU A 80 -7.24 -15.07 -0.80
CA GLU A 80 -6.89 -15.14 0.61
C GLU A 80 -7.13 -13.79 1.30
N PRO A 81 -7.44 -13.79 2.60
CA PRO A 81 -7.58 -12.55 3.35
C PRO A 81 -6.23 -11.85 3.42
N VAL A 82 -6.16 -10.63 2.87
CA VAL A 82 -5.01 -9.75 3.08
C VAL A 82 -4.89 -9.40 4.56
N GLU A 83 -3.75 -9.72 5.12
CA GLU A 83 -3.39 -9.40 6.50
C GLU A 83 -2.85 -7.98 6.58
N LYS A 84 -3.06 -7.31 7.72
CA LYS A 84 -2.46 -5.99 7.94
C LYS A 84 -0.94 -6.16 8.03
N ILE A 85 -0.22 -5.44 7.20
CA ILE A 85 1.24 -5.35 7.24
C ILE A 85 1.59 -4.57 8.50
N THR A 86 1.97 -5.26 9.57
CA THR A 86 2.44 -4.62 10.82
C THR A 86 3.96 -4.42 10.83
N ASN A 87 4.65 -4.92 9.80
CA ASN A 87 6.10 -4.80 9.66
C ASN A 87 6.45 -3.46 9.00
N SER A 88 6.46 -2.41 9.82
CA SER A 88 7.01 -1.11 9.46
C SER A 88 8.36 -0.90 10.15
N ARG A 89 9.23 -0.11 9.51
CA ARG A 89 10.40 0.41 10.20
C ARG A 89 9.92 1.42 11.24
N ALA A 90 9.84 1.02 12.51
CA ALA A 90 9.60 1.96 13.59
C ALA A 90 10.76 2.98 13.66
N PRO A 91 10.50 4.29 13.87
CA PRO A 91 11.49 5.09 14.55
C PRO A 91 11.64 4.49 15.96
N CYS A 92 12.79 3.89 16.25
CA CYS A 92 13.17 3.58 17.63
C CYS A 92 13.13 4.88 18.44
N VAL A 93 12.02 5.16 19.12
CA VAL A 93 11.98 6.05 20.27
C VAL A 93 11.63 5.21 21.48
N ILE A 94 12.67 4.92 22.25
CA ILE A 94 12.61 4.46 23.62
C ILE A 94 11.86 5.57 24.40
N LEU A 95 10.74 5.21 25.02
CA LEU A 95 10.07 6.05 26.02
C LEU A 95 10.87 6.06 27.32
#